data_AF-A0A091AMD6-F1
#
_entry.id   AF-A0A091AMD6-F1
#
_cell.length_a   1.000
_cell.length_b   1.000
_cell.length_c   1.000
_cell.angle_alpha   90.00
_cell.angle_beta   90.00
_cell.angle_gamma   90.00
#
_symmetry.space_group_name_H-M   'P 1'
#
loop_
_entity.id
_entity.type
_entity.pdbx_description
1 polymer ?
#
loop_
_entity_poly.entity_id
_entity_poly.type
_entity_poly.pdbx_seq_one_letter_code
_entity_poly.pdbx_strand_id
1 'polypeptide(L)'
;MRNHFFSAFREIFVYHHTSLEFRAKIYALMIASTDEPIHHYHSALEEIASEIYSESDRAATLVMTVQEYVSTVHAKKMIDHQSLLNDIIQELRLMPRYAQKIESEHLRKLQSCTQEKDSKIYQDRIIDFLNQKRLDFEEIRH
;
A
#
# COMPACT_ATOMS: atom_id res chain seq x y z
N MET A 1 -7.77 24.03 11.49
CA MET A 1 -7.47 22.94 12.43
C MET A 1 -6.54 21.96 11.72
N ARG A 2 -5.23 22.07 11.96
CA ARG A 2 -4.16 21.31 11.29
C ARG A 2 -3.07 21.13 12.33
N ASN A 3 -2.60 19.89 12.53
CA ASN A 3 -1.38 19.47 13.26
C ASN A 3 -1.53 18.46 14.41
N HIS A 4 -2.73 18.00 14.80
CA HIS A 4 -2.84 16.92 15.80
C HIS A 4 -2.84 15.50 15.21
N PHE A 5 -3.08 15.34 13.90
CA PHE A 5 -3.10 14.02 13.24
C PHE A 5 -1.69 13.50 12.91
N PHE A 6 -0.72 14.38 12.69
CA PHE A 6 0.67 14.00 12.38
C PHE A 6 1.43 13.40 13.58
N SER A 7 1.01 13.68 14.83
CA SER A 7 1.73 13.22 16.02
C SER A 7 1.38 11.81 16.45
N ALA A 8 0.10 11.41 16.31
CA ALA A 8 -0.36 10.10 16.78
C ALA A 8 0.22 8.93 15.99
N PHE A 9 0.49 9.10 14.68
CA PHE A 9 0.99 8.00 13.84
C PHE A 9 2.51 7.85 13.88
N ARG A 10 3.27 8.92 14.15
CA ARG A 10 4.73 8.81 14.36
C ARG A 10 5.07 7.90 15.55
N GLU A 11 4.19 7.78 16.54
CA GLU A 11 4.33 6.80 17.64
C GLU A 11 3.96 5.37 17.22
N ILE A 12 2.97 5.18 16.33
CA ILE A 12 2.56 3.85 15.83
C ILE A 12 3.63 3.23 14.92
N PHE A 13 4.21 4.02 14.01
CA PHE A 13 5.24 3.56 13.05
C PHE A 13 6.62 3.29 13.67
N VAL A 14 6.91 3.84 14.85
CA VAL A 14 8.22 3.66 15.50
C VAL A 14 8.34 2.31 16.22
N TYR A 15 7.24 1.58 16.46
CA TYR A 15 7.29 0.37 17.30
C TYR A 15 6.66 -0.91 16.73
N HIS A 16 5.88 -0.89 15.65
CA HIS A 16 5.21 -2.11 15.19
C HIS A 16 5.24 -2.33 13.67
N HIS A 17 6.08 -3.26 13.23
CA HIS A 17 5.96 -3.96 11.94
C HIS A 17 4.65 -4.75 11.88
N THR A 18 3.52 -4.06 11.67
CA THR A 18 2.20 -4.70 11.58
C THR A 18 1.88 -5.11 10.15
N SER A 19 1.06 -6.15 9.99
CA SER A 19 0.56 -6.54 8.68
C SER A 19 -0.33 -5.45 8.03
N LEU A 20 -0.86 -4.51 8.82
CA LEU A 20 -1.65 -3.38 8.32
C LEU A 20 -0.75 -2.39 7.59
N GLU A 21 0.37 -2.01 8.21
CA GLU A 21 1.37 -1.14 7.58
C GLU A 21 1.89 -1.75 6.28
N PHE A 22 2.22 -3.05 6.28
CA PHE A 22 2.65 -3.74 5.07
C PHE A 22 1.61 -3.63 3.94
N ARG A 23 0.32 -3.88 4.23
CA ARG A 23 -0.77 -3.70 3.25
C ARG A 23 -0.88 -2.24 2.79
N ALA A 24 -0.72 -1.29 3.71
CA ALA A 24 -0.78 0.13 3.37
C ALA A 24 0.32 0.54 2.39
N LYS A 25 1.55 0.05 2.56
CA LYS A 25 2.67 0.29 1.62
C LYS A 25 2.38 -0.26 0.23
N ILE A 26 1.82 -1.46 0.14
CA ILE A 26 1.42 -2.08 -1.14
C ILE A 26 0.41 -1.21 -1.88
N TYR A 27 -0.65 -0.76 -1.19
CA TYR A 27 -1.69 0.06 -1.82
C TYR A 27 -1.21 1.48 -2.13
N ALA A 28 -0.37 2.06 -1.26
CA ALA A 28 0.25 3.35 -1.52
C ALA A 28 1.19 3.31 -2.73
N LEU A 29 1.94 2.22 -2.93
CA LEU A 29 2.77 2.03 -4.12
C LEU A 29 1.93 2.06 -5.40
N MET A 30 0.79 1.37 -5.42
CA MET A 30 -0.14 1.37 -6.56
C MET A 30 -0.67 2.76 -6.87
N ILE A 31 -1.10 3.50 -5.86
CA ILE A 31 -1.71 4.83 -6.04
C ILE A 31 -0.65 5.87 -6.42
N ALA A 32 0.47 5.87 -5.69
CA ALA A 32 1.54 6.84 -5.90
C ALA A 32 2.27 6.62 -7.24
N SER A 33 2.15 5.45 -7.86
CA SER A 33 2.70 5.16 -9.20
C SER A 33 2.03 5.95 -10.35
N THR A 34 1.09 6.83 -10.03
CA THR A 34 0.31 7.64 -10.98
C THR A 34 0.33 9.11 -10.54
N ASP A 35 0.13 10.03 -11.48
CA ASP A 35 -0.08 11.45 -11.18
C ASP A 35 -1.54 11.77 -10.77
N GLU A 36 -2.38 10.75 -10.58
CA GLU A 36 -3.78 10.94 -10.25
C GLU A 36 -4.00 11.31 -8.78
N PRO A 37 -4.97 12.19 -8.51
CA PRO A 37 -5.23 12.61 -7.15
C PRO A 37 -5.86 11.46 -6.35
N ILE A 38 -5.42 11.30 -5.11
CA ILE A 38 -5.84 10.18 -4.24
C ILE A 38 -7.36 10.02 -4.08
N HIS A 39 -8.14 11.10 -4.21
CA HIS A 39 -9.59 11.03 -4.07
C HIS A 39 -10.25 10.16 -5.16
N HIS A 40 -9.60 9.91 -6.30
CA HIS A 40 -10.06 8.94 -7.31
C HIS A 40 -10.11 7.51 -6.77
N TYR A 41 -9.27 7.19 -5.79
CA TYR A 41 -9.10 5.86 -5.24
C TYR A 41 -9.87 5.65 -3.92
N HIS A 42 -10.51 6.69 -3.38
CA HIS A 42 -11.07 6.67 -2.02
C HIS A 42 -12.11 5.55 -1.83
N SER A 43 -13.11 5.47 -2.71
CA SER A 43 -14.16 4.46 -2.62
C SER A 43 -13.62 3.04 -2.76
N ALA A 44 -12.66 2.82 -3.68
CA ALA A 44 -12.02 1.51 -3.83
C ALA A 44 -11.18 1.13 -2.60
N LEU A 45 -10.49 2.10 -1.98
CA LEU A 45 -9.74 1.88 -0.75
C LEU A 45 -10.66 1.54 0.44
N GLU A 46 -11.79 2.23 0.58
CA GLU A 46 -12.77 1.95 1.64
C GLU A 46 -13.39 0.55 1.48
N GLU A 47 -13.69 0.15 0.25
CA GLU A 47 -14.17 -1.20 -0.07
C GLU A 47 -13.12 -2.25 0.30
N ILE A 48 -11.89 -2.11 -0.20
CA ILE A 48 -10.76 -3.01 0.10
C ILE A 48 -10.51 -3.10 1.62
N ALA A 49 -10.57 -1.97 2.34
CA ALA A 49 -10.33 -1.96 3.77
C ALA A 49 -11.43 -2.70 4.54
N SER A 50 -12.67 -2.59 4.09
CA SER A 50 -13.83 -3.28 4.67
C SER A 50 -13.84 -4.78 4.34
N GLU A 51 -13.27 -5.19 3.20
CA GLU A 51 -13.06 -6.59 2.85
C GLU A 51 -12.00 -7.26 3.74
N ILE A 52 -10.98 -6.50 4.16
CA ILE A 52 -9.88 -7.02 4.99
C ILE A 52 -10.23 -7.01 6.49
N TYR A 53 -10.94 -6.00 6.96
CA TYR A 53 -11.23 -5.79 8.38
C TYR A 53 -12.73 -5.59 8.60
N SER A 54 -13.33 -6.45 9.43
CA SER A 54 -14.72 -6.31 9.87
C SER A 54 -14.91 -5.13 10.84
N GLU A 55 -13.85 -4.75 11.56
CA GLU A 55 -13.87 -3.63 12.50
C GLU A 55 -13.67 -2.30 11.76
N SER A 56 -14.66 -1.41 11.84
CA SER A 56 -14.64 -0.10 11.19
C SER A 56 -13.37 0.71 11.50
N ASP A 57 -12.91 0.65 12.75
CA ASP A 57 -11.75 1.43 13.20
C ASP A 57 -10.45 0.93 12.55
N ARG A 58 -10.32 -0.38 12.34
CA ARG A 58 -9.16 -0.99 11.66
C ARG A 58 -9.19 -0.70 10.16
N ALA A 59 -10.37 -0.79 9.54
CA ALA A 59 -10.56 -0.43 8.15
C ALA A 59 -10.20 1.06 7.91
N ALA A 60 -10.73 1.96 8.75
CA ALA A 60 -10.41 3.38 8.71
C ALA A 60 -8.91 3.64 8.93
N THR A 61 -8.28 2.90 9.85
CA THR A 61 -6.83 3.00 10.08
C THR A 61 -6.05 2.66 8.80
N LEU A 62 -6.38 1.56 8.11
CA LEU A 62 -5.73 1.20 6.86
C LEU A 62 -5.86 2.31 5.80
N VAL A 63 -7.07 2.86 5.61
CA VAL A 63 -7.30 3.95 4.64
C VAL A 63 -6.44 5.18 4.98
N MET A 64 -6.45 5.61 6.25
CA MET A 64 -5.65 6.76 6.70
C MET A 64 -4.14 6.51 6.50
N THR A 65 -3.64 5.32 6.84
CA THR A 65 -2.24 4.94 6.65
C THR A 65 -1.83 4.97 5.18
N VAL A 66 -2.69 4.47 4.27
CA VAL A 66 -2.43 4.57 2.81
C VAL A 66 -2.33 6.02 2.37
N GLN A 67 -3.28 6.87 2.79
CA GLN A 67 -3.30 8.29 2.44
C GLN A 67 -2.04 9.03 2.90
N GLU A 68 -1.52 8.69 4.09
CA GLU A 68 -0.29 9.25 4.62
C GLU A 68 0.93 8.83 3.79
N TYR A 69 1.06 7.55 3.40
CA TYR A 69 2.14 7.10 2.54
C TYR A 69 2.11 7.77 1.16
N VAL A 70 0.94 7.83 0.50
CA VAL A 70 0.80 8.50 -0.80
C VAL A 70 1.17 9.98 -0.67
N SER A 71 0.68 10.65 0.36
CA SER A 71 1.02 12.05 0.63
C SER A 71 2.51 12.23 0.89
N THR A 72 3.18 11.29 1.56
CA THR A 72 4.62 11.35 1.86
C THR A 72 5.46 11.15 0.60
N VAL A 73 5.09 10.20 -0.26
CA VAL A 73 5.74 9.96 -1.56
C VAL A 73 5.58 11.18 -2.47
N HIS A 74 4.40 11.82 -2.50
CA HIS A 74 4.16 13.00 -3.33
C HIS A 74 4.74 14.30 -2.76
N ALA A 75 4.73 14.49 -1.43
CA ALA A 75 5.18 15.72 -0.77
C ALA A 75 6.71 15.81 -0.63
N LYS A 76 7.43 14.70 -0.77
CA LYS A 76 8.89 14.68 -0.67
C LYS A 76 9.50 13.99 -1.88
N LYS A 77 10.43 14.65 -2.56
CA LYS A 77 11.47 13.99 -3.38
C LYS A 77 12.40 13.04 -2.56
N MET A 78 12.05 12.71 -1.31
CA MET A 78 12.86 11.89 -0.39
C MET A 78 12.43 10.42 -0.32
N ILE A 79 11.22 10.07 -0.78
CA ILE A 79 10.76 8.68 -0.93
C ILE A 79 10.24 8.59 -2.37
N ASP A 80 11.06 8.06 -3.26
CA ASP A 80 10.59 7.66 -4.59
C ASP A 80 9.90 6.28 -4.51
N HIS A 81 9.23 5.87 -5.60
CA HIS A 81 8.60 4.55 -5.66
C HIS A 81 9.58 3.40 -5.35
N GLN A 82 10.88 3.60 -5.62
CA GLN A 82 11.90 2.59 -5.36
C GLN A 82 12.12 2.40 -3.86
N SER A 83 12.07 3.47 -3.09
CA SER A 83 12.23 3.43 -1.63
C SER A 83 11.08 2.65 -0.98
N LEU A 84 9.83 2.93 -1.38
CA LEU A 84 8.66 2.18 -0.90
C LEU A 84 8.69 0.71 -1.31
N LEU A 85 9.12 0.43 -2.55
CA LEU A 85 9.33 -0.92 -3.05
C LEU A 85 10.40 -1.67 -2.25
N ASN A 86 11.53 -1.01 -1.96
CA ASN A 86 12.62 -1.59 -1.18
C ASN A 86 12.16 -1.95 0.24
N ASP A 87 11.36 -1.09 0.88
CA ASP A 87 10.78 -1.36 2.19
C ASP A 87 9.87 -2.59 2.17
N ILE A 88 8.99 -2.71 1.16
CA ILE A 88 8.14 -3.89 0.96
C ILE A 88 8.98 -5.16 0.82
N ILE A 89 10.04 -5.13 0.00
CA ILE A 89 10.92 -6.29 -0.19
C ILE A 89 11.67 -6.65 1.10
N GLN A 90 12.13 -5.65 1.84
CA GLN A 90 12.82 -5.87 3.10
C GLN A 90 11.88 -6.50 4.15
N GLU A 91 10.63 -6.04 4.23
CA GLU A 91 9.63 -6.64 5.10
C GLU A 91 9.28 -8.07 4.71
N LEU A 92 9.18 -8.39 3.42
CA LEU A 92 8.97 -9.77 2.96
C LEU A 92 10.13 -10.68 3.37
N ARG A 93 11.38 -10.20 3.33
CA ARG A 93 12.54 -10.95 3.82
C ARG A 93 12.49 -11.21 5.32
N LEU A 94 12.08 -10.21 6.10
CA LEU A 94 11.98 -10.32 7.56
C LEU A 94 10.76 -11.16 7.98
N MET A 95 9.66 -11.05 7.24
CA MET A 95 8.36 -11.66 7.54
C MET A 95 7.77 -12.32 6.28
N PRO A 96 8.29 -13.48 5.82
CA PRO A 96 7.84 -14.15 4.58
C PRO A 96 6.33 -14.41 4.52
N ARG A 97 5.70 -14.66 5.68
CA ARG A 97 4.24 -14.84 5.78
C ARG A 97 3.41 -13.62 5.35
N TYR A 98 4.02 -12.45 5.12
CA TYR A 98 3.35 -11.28 4.59
C TYR A 98 3.11 -11.39 3.08
N ALA A 99 3.74 -12.34 2.38
CA ALA A 99 3.42 -12.66 1.00
C ALA A 99 1.91 -12.85 0.78
N GLN A 100 1.23 -13.59 1.67
CA GLN A 100 -0.22 -13.83 1.64
C GLN A 100 -1.09 -12.56 1.80
N LYS A 101 -0.47 -11.38 1.98
CA LYS A 101 -1.16 -10.08 2.10
C LYS A 101 -1.11 -9.29 0.79
N ILE A 102 -0.40 -9.78 -0.21
CA ILE A 102 -0.37 -9.24 -1.56
C ILE A 102 -1.56 -9.84 -2.31
N GLU A 103 -2.65 -9.08 -2.39
CA GLU A 103 -3.92 -9.52 -3.00
C GLU A 103 -4.08 -8.90 -4.38
N SER A 104 -3.87 -9.68 -5.45
CA SER A 104 -3.89 -9.17 -6.82
C SER A 104 -5.22 -8.51 -7.19
N GLU A 105 -6.34 -9.02 -6.66
CA GLU A 105 -7.68 -8.46 -6.91
C GLU A 105 -7.80 -7.03 -6.36
N HIS A 106 -7.29 -6.77 -5.15
CA HIS A 106 -7.27 -5.43 -4.59
C HIS A 106 -6.43 -4.48 -5.44
N LEU A 107 -5.27 -4.94 -5.94
CA LEU A 107 -4.41 -4.11 -6.80
C LEU A 107 -5.10 -3.78 -8.12
N ARG A 108 -5.83 -4.74 -8.71
CA ARG A 108 -6.61 -4.50 -9.93
C ARG A 108 -7.79 -3.56 -9.70
N LYS A 109 -8.46 -3.63 -8.54
CA LYS A 109 -9.48 -2.64 -8.16
C LYS A 109 -8.90 -1.23 -8.15
N LEU A 110 -7.73 -1.03 -7.53
CA LEU A 110 -7.05 0.27 -7.52
C LEU A 110 -6.64 0.72 -8.93
N GLN A 111 -6.04 -0.15 -9.73
CA GLN A 111 -5.67 0.16 -11.13
C GLN A 111 -6.88 0.57 -11.98
N SER A 112 -8.06 0.01 -11.71
CA SER A 112 -9.29 0.35 -12.44
C SER A 112 -9.74 1.80 -12.23
N CYS A 113 -9.31 2.43 -11.13
CA CYS A 113 -9.57 3.85 -10.84
C CYS A 113 -8.70 4.78 -11.69
N THR A 114 -7.51 4.31 -12.12
CA THR A 114 -6.60 5.04 -12.99
C THR A 114 -7.22 5.19 -14.39
N GLN A 115 -7.02 6.33 -15.03
CA GLN A 115 -7.44 6.66 -16.38
C GLN A 115 -6.27 6.68 -17.35
N GLU A 116 -5.12 7.21 -16.90
CA GLU A 116 -3.93 7.39 -17.72
C GLU A 116 -3.31 6.03 -18.12
N LYS A 117 -3.06 5.83 -19.42
CA LYS A 117 -2.73 4.52 -19.99
C LYS A 117 -1.32 4.06 -19.62
N ASP A 118 -0.35 4.97 -19.63
CA ASP A 118 1.05 4.65 -19.30
C ASP A 118 1.18 4.31 -17.81
N SER A 119 0.43 5.01 -16.95
CA SER A 119 0.25 4.71 -15.52
C SER A 119 -0.34 3.32 -15.32
N LYS A 120 -1.37 2.92 -16.09
CA LYS A 120 -1.90 1.54 -16.05
C LYS A 120 -0.86 0.50 -16.42
N ILE A 121 -0.07 0.74 -17.48
CA ILE A 121 1.02 -0.16 -17.90
C ILE A 121 2.08 -0.27 -16.80
N TYR A 122 2.40 0.83 -16.14
CA TYR A 122 3.35 0.81 -15.03
C TYR A 122 2.79 0.05 -13.81
N GLN A 123 1.52 0.28 -13.48
CA GLN A 123 0.81 -0.48 -12.46
C GLN A 123 0.72 -1.98 -12.77
N ASP A 124 0.54 -2.38 -14.03
CA ASP A 124 0.59 -3.81 -14.43
C ASP A 124 1.95 -4.42 -14.08
N ARG A 125 3.05 -3.71 -14.35
CA ARG A 125 4.40 -4.17 -14.00
C ARG A 125 4.59 -4.29 -12.49
N ILE A 126 4.02 -3.37 -11.71
CA ILE A 126 4.04 -3.43 -10.24
C ILE A 126 3.24 -4.65 -9.75
N ILE A 127 2.05 -4.87 -10.30
CA ILE A 127 1.19 -6.02 -9.97
C ILE A 127 1.93 -7.33 -10.26
N ASP A 128 2.51 -7.47 -11.46
CA ASP A 128 3.25 -8.66 -11.86
C ASP A 128 4.46 -8.90 -10.97
N PHE A 129 5.21 -7.84 -10.65
CA PHE A 129 6.35 -7.92 -9.74
C PHE A 129 5.93 -8.38 -8.34
N LEU A 130 4.90 -7.76 -7.76
CA LEU A 130 4.41 -8.11 -6.42
C LEU A 130 3.84 -9.53 -6.38
N ASN A 131 3.15 -9.97 -7.45
CA ASN A 131 2.67 -11.34 -7.57
C ASN A 131 3.81 -12.36 -7.65
N GLN A 132 4.86 -12.06 -8.41
CA GLN A 132 6.03 -12.92 -8.44
C GLN A 132 6.67 -13.00 -7.05
N LYS A 133 6.81 -11.87 -6.34
CA LYS A 133 7.35 -11.85 -4.98
C LYS A 133 6.48 -12.62 -4.01
N ARG A 134 5.15 -12.54 -4.14
CA ARG A 134 4.24 -13.36 -3.36
C ARG A 134 4.56 -14.86 -3.52
N LEU A 135 4.70 -15.34 -4.76
CA LEU A 135 5.03 -16.73 -5.06
C LEU A 135 6.41 -17.12 -4.49
N ASP A 136 7.44 -16.30 -4.75
CA ASP A 136 8.82 -16.56 -4.27
C ASP A 136 8.86 -16.79 -2.75
N PHE A 137 8.11 -15.99 -1.98
CA PHE A 137 8.10 -16.06 -0.51
C PHE A 137 7.09 -17.07 0.07
N GLU A 138 6.09 -17.48 -0.71
CA GLU A 138 5.21 -18.60 -0.36
C GLU A 138 5.93 -19.94 -0.52
N GLU A 139 6.77 -20.11 -1.55
CA GLU A 139 7.57 -21.32 -1.76
C GLU A 139 8.58 -21.56 -0.65
N ILE A 140 9.17 -20.50 -0.06
CA ILE A 140 10.10 -20.59 1.08
C ILE A 140 9.43 -21.20 2.33
N ARG A 141 8.09 -21.25 2.41
CA ARG A 141 7.37 -21.88 3.52
C ARG A 141 7.30 -23.41 3.42
N HIS A 142 7.70 -24.00 2.30
CA HIS A 142 7.71 -25.44 2.04
C HIS A 142 9.14 -26.01 2.09
#